data_AF-A0A3C0UAG7-F1
#
_entry.id   AF-A0A3C0UAG7-F1
#
_cell.length_a   1.000
_cell.length_b   1.000
_cell.length_c   1.000
_cell.angle_alpha   90.00
_cell.angle_beta   90.00
_cell.angle_gamma   90.00
#
_symmetry.space_group_name_H-M   'P 1'
#
loop_
_entity.id
_entity.type
_entity.pdbx_description
1 polymer ?
#
loop_
_entity_poly.entity_id
_entity_poly.type
_entity_poly.pdbx_seq_one_letter_code
_entity_poly.pdbx_strand_id
1 'polypeptide(L)'
;MTPVTRKVHVRVPATSANLGSGFDTVGLALDYHDELEFTLSADPVNTAAQVLIEGEGEDTLPRDETHLVVSTFRRACQTFGLGR
;
A
#
# COMPACT_ATOMS: atom_id res chain seq x y z
N MET A 1 7.91 -16.63 -11.84
CA MET A 1 8.64 -16.72 -10.56
C MET A 1 7.80 -17.47 -9.56
N THR A 2 8.41 -18.35 -8.74
CA THR A 2 7.72 -18.96 -7.59
C THR A 2 7.79 -17.99 -6.41
N PRO A 3 6.66 -17.56 -5.82
CA PRO A 3 6.68 -16.63 -4.70
C PRO A 3 7.22 -17.31 -3.43
N VAL A 4 8.08 -16.61 -2.69
CA VAL A 4 8.65 -17.09 -1.41
C VAL A 4 7.64 -17.04 -0.25
N THR A 5 6.61 -16.20 -0.36
CA THR A 5 5.46 -16.14 0.54
C THR A 5 4.22 -15.77 -0.27
N ARG A 6 3.04 -16.20 0.21
CA ARG A 6 1.75 -15.81 -0.36
C ARG A 6 1.09 -14.67 0.40
N LYS A 7 1.64 -14.28 1.55
CA LYS A 7 1.08 -13.28 2.45
C LYS A 7 2.18 -12.39 3.00
N VAL A 8 1.96 -11.08 2.98
CA VAL A 8 2.88 -10.07 3.52
C VAL A 8 2.07 -9.08 4.35
N HIS A 9 2.56 -8.79 5.55
CA HIS A 9 2.01 -7.74 6.41
C HIS A 9 2.98 -6.54 6.43
N VAL A 10 2.45 -5.34 6.24
CA VAL A 10 3.21 -4.08 6.23
C VAL A 10 2.56 -3.12 7.22
N ARG A 11 3.36 -2.54 8.11
CA ARG A 11 2.93 -1.50 9.04
C ARG A 11 3.64 -0.20 8.67
N VAL A 12 2.90 0.85 8.34
CA VAL A 12 3.46 2.13 7.86
C VAL A 12 3.08 3.27 8.81
N PRO A 13 4.05 4.06 9.30
CA PRO A 13 3.75 5.16 10.21
C PRO A 13 3.19 6.37 9.46
N ALA A 14 2.26 7.06 10.09
CA ALA A 14 1.91 8.43 9.75
C ALA A 14 3.12 9.34 9.93
N THR A 15 3.20 10.39 9.12
CA THR A 15 4.29 11.36 9.14
C THR A 15 3.78 12.77 9.27
N SER A 16 4.50 13.61 10.01
CA SER A 16 4.35 15.07 9.98
C SER A 16 5.50 15.69 9.18
N ALA A 17 5.22 16.75 8.43
CA ALA A 17 6.20 17.47 7.61
C ALA A 17 6.22 18.97 7.96
N ASN A 18 7.14 19.73 7.35
CA ASN A 18 7.25 21.19 7.48
C ASN A 18 7.46 21.65 8.94
N LEU A 19 8.34 20.96 9.66
CA LEU A 19 8.65 21.21 11.07
C LEU A 19 9.49 22.49 11.24
N GLY A 20 8.84 23.65 11.13
CA GLY A 20 9.45 24.97 11.26
C GLY A 20 10.34 25.33 10.08
N SER A 21 11.62 25.61 10.32
CA SER A 21 12.59 25.97 9.28
C SER A 21 12.94 24.83 8.32
N GLY A 22 12.47 23.61 8.60
CA GLY A 22 12.68 22.41 7.78
C GLY A 22 11.74 22.27 6.58
N PHE A 23 11.31 23.36 5.98
CA PHE A 23 10.37 23.38 4.86
C PHE A 23 10.82 22.46 3.71
N ASP A 24 9.89 21.66 3.18
CA ASP A 24 10.10 20.69 2.09
C ASP A 24 11.22 19.65 2.30
N THR A 25 11.74 19.49 3.52
CA THR A 25 12.88 18.58 3.79
C THR A 25 12.68 17.73 5.04
N VAL A 26 12.22 18.33 6.14
CA VAL A 26 12.14 17.62 7.42
C VAL A 26 10.78 16.94 7.56
N GLY A 27 10.81 15.65 7.87
CA GLY A 27 9.65 14.86 8.27
C GLY A 27 9.91 14.08 9.56
N LEU A 28 8.85 13.80 10.31
CA LEU A 28 8.86 13.00 11.54
C LEU A 28 7.84 11.87 11.42
N ALA A 29 8.29 10.63 11.55
CA ALA A 29 7.42 9.48 11.71
C ALA A 29 6.83 9.45 13.12
N LEU A 30 5.53 9.19 13.23
CA LEU A 30 4.79 9.12 14.47
C LEU A 30 4.42 7.67 14.78
N ASP A 31 4.22 7.34 16.06
CA ASP A 31 3.73 6.02 16.47
C ASP A 31 2.20 5.90 16.28
N TYR A 32 1.75 6.16 15.06
CA TYR A 32 0.38 6.04 14.59
C TYR A 32 0.45 5.44 13.19
N HIS A 33 -0.24 4.34 12.91
CA HIS A 33 0.09 3.48 11.77
C HIS A 33 -1.13 3.00 11.01
N ASP A 34 -0.95 2.83 9.71
CA ASP A 34 -1.79 1.96 8.91
C ASP A 34 -1.17 0.56 8.85
N GLU A 35 -2.03 -0.46 8.86
CA GLU A 35 -1.65 -1.87 8.70
C GLU A 35 -2.22 -2.41 7.40
N LEU A 36 -1.37 -3.01 6.58
CA LEU A 36 -1.72 -3.52 5.24
C LEU A 36 -1.37 -4.99 5.12
N GLU A 37 -2.37 -5.79 4.76
CA GLU A 37 -2.20 -7.20 4.49
C GLU A 37 -2.36 -7.49 3.00
N PHE A 38 -1.30 -7.98 2.35
CA PHE A 38 -1.32 -8.40 0.96
C PHE A 38 -1.36 -9.92 0.88
N THR A 39 -2.33 -10.46 0.15
CA THR A 39 -2.43 -11.89 -0.13
C THR A 39 -2.45 -12.13 -1.63
N LEU A 40 -1.57 -13.02 -2.11
CA LEU A 40 -1.53 -13.41 -3.51
C LEU A 40 -2.73 -14.30 -3.84
N SER A 41 -3.46 -13.96 -4.91
CA SER A 41 -4.58 -14.75 -5.42
C SER A 41 -4.17 -16.22 -5.64
N ALA A 42 -5.03 -17.15 -5.22
CA ALA A 42 -4.87 -18.58 -5.48
C ALA A 42 -5.01 -18.89 -6.99
N ASP A 43 -5.78 -18.09 -7.70
CA ASP A 43 -5.90 -18.15 -9.16
C ASP A 43 -4.84 -17.23 -9.79
N PRO A 44 -3.85 -17.79 -10.52
CA PRO A 44 -2.78 -17.01 -11.14
C PRO A 44 -3.23 -16.19 -12.35
N VAL A 45 -4.43 -16.42 -12.88
CA VAL A 45 -5.00 -15.66 -14.00
C VAL A 45 -5.86 -14.50 -13.51
N ASN A 46 -6.36 -14.58 -12.26
CA ASN A 46 -7.09 -13.49 -11.65
C ASN A 46 -6.15 -12.38 -11.21
N THR A 47 -6.09 -11.33 -12.02
CA THR A 47 -5.28 -10.15 -11.73
C THR A 47 -6.06 -9.06 -11.00
N ALA A 48 -7.33 -9.25 -10.63
CA ALA A 48 -8.14 -8.20 -10.00
C ALA A 48 -7.73 -7.97 -8.54
N ALA A 49 -7.57 -6.70 -8.14
CA ALA A 49 -7.40 -6.36 -6.73
C ALA A 49 -8.75 -6.42 -5.99
N GLN A 50 -8.77 -7.09 -4.85
CA GLN A 50 -9.86 -7.01 -3.88
C GLN A 50 -9.38 -6.18 -2.70
N VAL A 51 -10.08 -5.09 -2.41
CA VAL A 51 -9.69 -4.14 -1.37
C VAL A 51 -10.73 -4.16 -0.25
N LEU A 52 -10.27 -4.50 0.95
CA LEU A 52 -11.02 -4.40 2.20
C LEU A 52 -10.38 -3.28 3.02
N ILE A 53 -11.20 -2.44 3.62
CA ILE A 53 -10.77 -1.28 4.39
C ILE A 53 -11.59 -1.29 5.67
N GLU A 54 -10.92 -1.13 6.80
CA GLU A 54 -11.54 -0.96 8.11
C GLU A 54 -10.97 0.32 8.73
N GLY A 55 -11.81 1.11 9.39
CA GLY A 55 -11.38 2.34 10.06
C GLY A 55 -11.34 3.56 9.14
N GLU A 56 -10.25 4.33 9.19
CA GLU A 56 -10.17 5.63 8.50
C GLU A 56 -10.29 5.46 6.98
N GLY A 57 -11.29 6.12 6.39
CA GLY A 57 -11.56 6.06 4.96
C GLY A 57 -12.39 4.85 4.50
N GLU A 58 -12.87 4.00 5.40
CA GLU A 58 -13.69 2.82 5.07
C GLU A 58 -14.88 3.16 4.15
N ASP A 59 -15.62 4.23 4.44
CA ASP A 59 -16.80 4.60 3.67
C ASP A 59 -16.52 5.49 2.45
N THR A 60 -15.29 6.00 2.31
CA THR A 60 -14.98 7.06 1.35
C THR A 60 -13.92 6.68 0.32
N LEU A 61 -13.05 5.71 0.63
CA LEU A 61 -11.97 5.30 -0.26
C LEU A 61 -12.45 4.30 -1.33
N PRO A 62 -11.89 4.37 -2.55
CA PRO A 62 -12.24 3.46 -3.63
C PRO A 62 -11.77 2.04 -3.31
N ARG A 63 -12.59 1.02 -3.60
CA ARG A 63 -12.23 -0.40 -3.38
C ARG A 63 -11.77 -1.12 -4.65
N ASP A 64 -11.42 -0.34 -5.67
CA ASP A 64 -11.00 -0.83 -6.97
C ASP A 64 -9.51 -0.50 -7.25
N GLU A 65 -9.09 -0.68 -8.49
CA GLU A 65 -7.72 -0.44 -8.95
C GLU A 65 -7.24 1.01 -8.77
N THR A 66 -8.15 1.95 -8.52
CA THR A 66 -7.81 3.36 -8.26
C THR A 66 -7.40 3.62 -6.81
N HIS A 67 -7.57 2.65 -5.90
CA HIS A 67 -7.03 2.76 -4.54
C HIS A 67 -5.51 3.00 -4.59
N LEU A 68 -5.03 4.00 -3.86
CA LEU A 68 -3.65 4.48 -3.96
C LEU A 68 -2.63 3.36 -3.67
N VAL A 69 -2.90 2.53 -2.67
CA VAL A 69 -2.06 1.37 -2.33
C VAL A 69 -1.97 0.38 -3.50
N VAL A 70 -3.09 0.03 -4.14
CA VAL A 70 -3.12 -0.92 -5.26
C VAL A 70 -2.36 -0.37 -6.46
N SER A 71 -2.68 0.86 -6.87
CA SER A 71 -2.04 1.50 -8.02
C SER A 71 -0.53 1.69 -7.80
N THR A 72 -0.11 2.07 -6.59
CA THR A 72 1.30 2.22 -6.22
C THR A 72 2.02 0.87 -6.20
N PHE A 73 1.41 -0.17 -5.63
CA PHE A 73 1.98 -1.52 -5.64
C PHE A 73 2.23 -2.03 -7.08
N ARG A 74 1.26 -1.87 -7.97
CA ARG A 74 1.42 -2.28 -9.38
C ARG A 74 2.50 -1.48 -10.10
N ARG A 75 2.59 -0.17 -9.84
CA ARG A 75 3.67 0.67 -10.38
C ARG A 75 5.04 0.22 -9.88
N ALA A 76 5.15 -0.18 -8.61
CA ALA A 76 6.36 -0.76 -8.06
C ALA A 76 6.72 -2.08 -8.76
N CYS A 77 5.75 -3.00 -8.91
CA CYS A 77 5.94 -4.24 -9.66
C CYS A 77 6.49 -3.98 -11.07
N GLN A 78 5.88 -3.07 -11.84
CA GLN A 78 6.37 -2.69 -13.16
C GLN A 78 7.81 -2.14 -13.12
N THR A 79 8.12 -1.30 -12.13
CA THR A 79 9.47 -0.74 -11.93
C THR A 79 10.51 -1.83 -11.69
N PHE A 80 10.13 -2.88 -10.97
CA PHE A 80 10.99 -4.03 -10.70
C PHE A 80 10.93 -5.13 -11.79
N GLY A 81 10.25 -4.88 -12.92
CA GLY A 81 10.10 -5.86 -14.01
C GLY A 81 9.22 -7.06 -13.64
N LEU A 82 8.38 -6.93 -12.62
CA LEU A 82 7.40 -7.93 -12.22
C LEU A 82 6.11 -7.74 -13.04
N GLY A 83 5.50 -8.85 -13.45
CA GLY A 83 4.20 -8.86 -14.13
C GLY A 83 3.09 -8.23 -13.29
N ARG A 84 1.98 -7.91 -13.95
CA ARG A 84 0.83 -7.27 -13.31
C ARG A 84 0.09 -8.21 -12.37
#